data_AF-A0A921YNS1-F1
#
_entry.id   AF-A0A921YNS1-F1
#
_cell.length_a   1.000
_cell.length_b   1.000
_cell.length_c   1.000
_cell.angle_alpha   90.00
_cell.angle_beta   90.00
_cell.angle_gamma   90.00
#
_symmetry.space_group_name_H-M   'P 1'
#
loop_
_entity.id
_entity.type
_entity.pdbx_description
1 polymer ?
#
loop_
_entity_poly.entity_id
_entity_poly.type
_entity_poly.pdbx_seq_one_letter_code
_entity_poly.pdbx_strand_id
1 'polypeptide(L)'
;MADSKGTSKKAKSGKKEKKSATKAQADNEESSSGSSVSEDEADAEDAGQIGTGVATAAVTVDRDEYLQAHRELTFDRNQLQIKNNILHRRLAEYYKKRKLEHVLKPLEGASDLEDKYQQKLLAYEELKEMEEREVTDIRSKVQAVEVQYADRLEDAEKKFDELQNHEKNTGTGLIYSKKGKPIADKTVQRFLTLQRRKCEQSSALCLRYIRVRNAVTELDAVVRKLEMLAPGLYVAHYEQLHIDNQNYMTKIEEREDELIKNRGKCTEHNQILAHIREKMHHTDEVIDFTECDLGDAEIEYLRAREDLGQVKSRRDKLRWTLEAERLKAGLLTRRDLLRDFQDATDEVVKLREKKANLEAQIANTTRELREARRRMQIQRSPPAQENSKEILSIVDF
;
A
#
# COMPACT_ATOMS: atom_id res chain seq x y z
N MET A 1 -22.04 -20.25 6.59
CA MET A 1 -20.89 -20.22 7.51
C MET A 1 -20.39 -18.78 7.48
N ALA A 2 -20.93 -17.92 8.35
CA ALA A 2 -20.33 -17.55 9.65
C ALA A 2 -18.91 -16.99 9.44
N ASP A 3 -18.54 -15.73 9.69
CA ASP A 3 -19.12 -14.65 10.49
C ASP A 3 -18.51 -13.29 10.09
N SER A 4 -19.28 -12.23 10.38
CA SER A 4 -18.85 -10.89 10.80
C SER A 4 -17.85 -10.08 9.96
N LYS A 5 -18.39 -9.19 9.12
CA LYS A 5 -17.73 -7.93 8.71
C LYS A 5 -17.87 -6.90 9.82
N GLY A 6 -16.77 -6.58 10.51
CA GLY A 6 -16.69 -5.48 11.46
C GLY A 6 -15.72 -4.40 10.98
N THR A 7 -16.22 -3.30 10.42
CA THR A 7 -15.50 -2.01 10.39
C THR A 7 -16.51 -0.87 10.58
N SER A 8 -16.67 -0.44 11.83
CA SER A 8 -17.45 0.76 12.16
C SER A 8 -16.60 2.01 11.94
N LYS A 9 -17.15 2.97 11.21
CA LYS A 9 -16.74 4.39 11.19
C LYS A 9 -17.08 5.06 12.53
N LYS A 10 -16.17 5.87 13.07
CA LYS A 10 -16.46 7.11 13.85
C LYS A 10 -15.13 7.90 13.96
N ALA A 11 -14.95 9.03 13.29
CA ALA A 11 -15.59 10.35 13.45
C ALA A 11 -15.09 11.13 14.69
N LYS A 12 -14.13 12.01 14.38
CA LYS A 12 -13.83 13.34 14.93
C LYS A 12 -14.99 13.99 15.70
N SER A 13 -14.76 14.44 16.94
CA SER A 13 -15.48 15.58 17.53
C SER A 13 -14.69 16.22 18.67
N GLY A 14 -14.33 17.49 18.47
CA GLY A 14 -14.03 18.41 19.57
C GLY A 14 -15.30 19.08 20.09
N LYS A 15 -15.27 19.51 21.36
CA LYS A 15 -16.15 20.46 22.07
C LYS A 15 -15.49 20.63 23.44
N LYS A 16 -15.14 21.78 24.02
CA LYS A 16 -15.50 23.21 23.94
C LYS A 16 -16.97 23.55 24.21
N GLU A 17 -17.27 23.79 25.49
CA GLU A 17 -18.35 24.59 26.09
C GLU A 17 -17.92 24.77 27.57
N LYS A 18 -17.51 25.93 28.12
CA LYS A 18 -18.06 27.29 28.26
C LYS A 18 -19.35 27.41 29.11
N LYS A 19 -19.12 27.82 30.37
CA LYS A 19 -19.82 28.84 31.20
C LYS A 19 -21.35 28.98 31.16
N SER A 20 -21.94 29.02 32.35
CA SER A 20 -22.85 30.06 32.92
C SER A 20 -23.56 29.44 34.14
N ALA A 21 -24.05 30.10 35.19
CA ALA A 21 -24.20 31.48 35.65
C ALA A 21 -24.73 31.36 37.10
N THR A 22 -24.12 32.02 38.10
CA THR A 22 -24.60 33.28 38.73
C THR A 22 -25.66 33.12 39.84
N LYS A 23 -25.31 33.48 41.09
CA LYS A 23 -26.06 34.41 41.97
C LYS A 23 -25.20 34.71 43.20
N ALA A 24 -24.67 35.92 43.34
CA ALA A 24 -25.14 37.00 44.24
C ALA A 24 -25.24 36.54 45.71
N GLN A 25 -24.72 37.25 46.70
CA GLN A 25 -24.64 38.69 46.84
C GLN A 25 -23.65 38.97 47.99
N ALA A 26 -22.60 39.72 47.70
CA ALA A 26 -21.90 40.51 48.70
C ALA A 26 -22.74 41.77 48.97
N ASP A 27 -22.58 42.32 50.16
CA ASP A 27 -22.72 43.74 50.54
C ASP A 27 -22.92 43.76 52.06
N ASN A 28 -22.25 44.56 52.86
CA ASN A 28 -21.30 45.64 52.61
C ASN A 28 -20.78 46.10 54.00
N GLU A 29 -19.68 46.85 53.99
CA GLU A 29 -19.39 47.95 54.94
C GLU A 29 -19.24 47.62 56.44
N GLU A 30 -18.43 48.28 57.24
CA GLU A 30 -17.34 49.24 57.12
C GLU A 30 -16.86 49.43 58.57
N SER A 31 -15.75 50.16 58.73
CA SER A 31 -15.40 50.88 59.96
C SER A 31 -14.83 50.04 61.12
N SER A 32 -13.53 50.14 61.38
CA SER A 32 -12.95 51.18 62.25
C SER A 32 -13.46 51.11 63.70
N SER A 33 -12.59 50.64 64.59
CA SER A 33 -12.46 51.23 65.93
C SER A 33 -11.08 50.92 66.50
N GLY A 34 -10.31 51.96 66.77
CA GLY A 34 -9.05 51.89 67.48
C GLY A 34 -9.25 51.46 68.94
N SER A 35 -8.28 50.72 69.45
CA SER A 35 -8.15 50.40 70.87
C SER A 35 -7.43 51.54 71.57
N SER A 36 -8.17 52.34 72.35
CA SER A 36 -7.62 53.23 73.38
C SER A 36 -7.82 52.59 74.76
N VAL A 37 -6.74 52.60 75.54
CA VAL A 37 -6.61 52.11 76.91
C VAL A 37 -7.33 53.02 77.90
N SER A 38 -8.05 52.48 78.88
CA SER A 38 -8.12 53.02 80.26
C SER A 38 -8.62 51.95 81.24
N GLU A 39 -7.99 51.93 82.40
CA GLU A 39 -8.29 51.17 83.61
C GLU A 39 -9.56 51.70 84.29
N ASP A 40 -10.31 50.85 85.00
CA ASP A 40 -10.80 51.18 86.36
C ASP A 40 -11.44 49.97 87.08
N GLU A 41 -11.34 50.06 88.40
CA GLU A 41 -11.54 49.11 89.50
C GLU A 41 -13.00 48.82 89.93
N ALA A 42 -13.10 47.83 90.84
CA ALA A 42 -14.12 47.62 91.88
C ALA A 42 -15.33 46.65 91.67
N ASP A 43 -15.30 45.61 92.51
CA ASP A 43 -16.34 45.05 93.39
C ASP A 43 -17.55 44.22 92.88
N ALA A 44 -17.47 42.94 93.27
CA ALA A 44 -18.39 42.22 94.18
C ALA A 44 -19.69 41.53 93.70
N GLU A 45 -19.75 40.24 94.04
CA GLU A 45 -20.87 39.31 94.32
C GLU A 45 -21.87 38.90 93.20
N ASP A 46 -21.94 37.60 92.88
CA ASP A 46 -22.90 36.64 93.48
C ASP A 46 -23.02 35.36 92.61
N ALA A 47 -23.48 34.29 93.25
CA ALA A 47 -23.32 32.87 92.98
C ALA A 47 -24.04 32.27 91.76
N GLY A 48 -23.49 31.14 91.29
CA GLY A 48 -24.11 30.24 90.33
C GLY A 48 -23.46 28.86 90.33
N GLN A 49 -23.70 28.11 91.40
CA GLN A 49 -23.07 26.84 91.72
C GLN A 49 -23.71 25.65 90.96
N ILE A 50 -22.87 24.96 90.18
CA ILE A 50 -22.79 23.50 89.87
C ILE A 50 -23.91 22.85 89.02
N GLY A 51 -23.48 22.34 87.85
CA GLY A 51 -24.04 21.16 87.17
C GLY A 51 -22.93 20.11 86.94
N THR A 52 -23.06 18.98 87.62
CA THR A 52 -22.10 17.89 87.80
C THR A 52 -22.19 16.82 86.71
N GLY A 53 -21.04 16.35 86.20
CA GLY A 53 -20.88 14.92 85.83
C GLY A 53 -20.62 14.55 84.37
N VAL A 54 -19.39 14.75 83.87
CA VAL A 54 -18.67 13.79 83.00
C VAL A 54 -17.21 13.80 83.44
N ALA A 55 -16.68 12.63 83.76
CA ALA A 55 -15.30 12.44 84.20
C ALA A 55 -14.32 12.77 83.08
N THR A 56 -13.97 14.05 82.91
CA THR A 56 -12.68 14.43 82.35
C THR A 56 -11.63 13.98 83.35
N ALA A 57 -10.77 13.03 82.97
CA ALA A 57 -9.55 12.80 83.72
C ALA A 57 -8.92 14.18 83.98
N ALA A 58 -8.90 14.58 85.24
CA ALA A 58 -8.34 15.85 85.66
C ALA A 58 -6.85 15.79 85.33
N VAL A 59 -6.47 16.30 84.16
CA VAL A 59 -5.09 16.66 83.91
C VAL A 59 -4.81 17.74 84.94
N THR A 60 -4.17 17.33 86.04
CA THR A 60 -3.59 18.23 87.03
C THR A 60 -2.40 18.90 86.34
N VAL A 61 -2.70 19.80 85.41
CA VAL A 61 -1.71 20.75 84.91
C VAL A 61 -1.48 21.67 86.09
N ASP A 62 -0.31 21.55 86.74
CA ASP A 62 0.08 22.49 87.77
C ASP A 62 0.03 23.89 87.16
N ARG A 63 -0.93 24.69 87.65
CA ARG A 63 -1.24 26.00 87.08
C ARG A 63 0.02 26.87 87.06
N ASP A 64 0.86 26.73 88.07
CA ASP A 64 2.10 27.48 88.19
C ASP A 64 3.18 27.00 87.21
N GLU A 65 3.34 25.69 86.99
CA GLU A 65 4.27 25.16 85.98
C GLU A 65 3.85 25.55 84.57
N TYR A 66 2.54 25.49 84.28
CA TYR A 66 2.01 25.92 82.99
C TYR A 66 2.15 27.43 82.78
N LEU A 67 1.92 28.25 83.82
CA LEU A 67 2.14 29.69 83.76
C LEU A 67 3.63 30.03 83.59
N GLN A 68 4.54 29.27 84.21
CA GLN A 68 5.98 29.41 84.01
C GLN A 68 6.38 29.04 82.58
N ALA A 69 5.96 27.88 82.08
CA ALA A 69 6.19 27.47 80.70
C ALA A 69 5.61 28.48 79.70
N HIS A 70 4.42 29.03 79.97
CA HIS A 70 3.83 30.08 79.15
C HIS A 70 4.67 31.36 79.19
N ARG A 71 5.17 31.79 80.37
CA ARG A 71 6.04 32.97 80.48
C ARG A 71 7.35 32.78 79.73
N GLU A 72 7.99 31.61 79.86
CA GLU A 72 9.22 31.26 79.15
C GLU A 72 9.00 31.22 77.63
N LEU A 73 7.98 30.51 77.17
CA LEU A 73 7.62 30.47 75.75
C LEU A 73 7.24 31.86 75.22
N THR A 74 6.59 32.70 76.02
CA THR A 74 6.28 34.08 75.63
C THR A 74 7.54 34.92 75.53
N PHE A 75 8.48 34.76 76.46
CA PHE A 75 9.78 35.41 76.42
C PHE A 75 10.58 34.98 75.19
N ASP A 76 10.65 33.67 74.91
CA ASP A 76 11.33 33.13 73.74
C ASP A 76 10.67 33.57 72.43
N ARG A 77 9.34 33.58 72.38
CA ARG A 77 8.58 34.13 71.25
C ARG A 77 8.93 35.60 71.03
N ASN A 78 8.99 36.40 72.10
CA ASN A 78 9.36 37.80 72.01
C ASN A 78 10.82 37.98 71.54
N GLN A 79 11.75 37.17 72.05
CA GLN A 79 13.16 37.19 71.63
C GLN A 79 13.31 36.80 70.15
N LEU A 80 12.63 35.75 69.71
CA LEU A 80 12.60 35.33 68.32
C LEU A 80 11.95 36.39 67.44
N GLN A 81 10.88 37.04 67.89
CA GLN A 81 10.23 38.13 67.17
C GLN A 81 11.17 39.34 67.01
N ILE A 82 11.92 39.71 68.05
CA ILE A 82 12.93 40.78 67.97
C ILE A 82 14.04 40.41 66.97
N LYS A 83 14.59 39.19 67.05
CA LYS A 83 15.62 38.71 66.12
C LYS A 83 15.10 38.68 64.68
N ASN A 84 13.91 38.14 64.48
CA ASN A 84 13.23 38.05 63.19
C ASN A 84 13.00 39.46 62.59
N ASN A 85 12.54 40.42 63.40
CA ASN A 85 12.41 41.83 62.99
C ASN A 85 13.76 42.45 62.58
N ILE A 86 14.84 42.19 63.31
CA ILE A 86 16.18 42.67 62.95
C ILE A 86 16.64 42.07 61.62
N LEU A 87 16.40 40.77 61.40
CA LEU A 87 16.74 40.09 60.16
C LEU A 87 15.92 40.62 58.98
N HIS A 88 14.61 40.85 59.16
CA HIS A 88 13.77 41.47 58.14
C HIS A 88 14.24 42.89 57.79
N ARG A 89 14.66 43.70 58.77
CA ARG A 89 15.27 45.02 58.49
C ARG A 89 16.56 44.90 57.69
N ARG A 90 17.46 43.98 58.08
CA ARG A 90 18.72 43.74 57.35
C ARG A 90 18.49 43.26 55.92
N LEU A 91 17.53 42.35 55.72
CA LEU A 91 17.11 41.89 54.39
C LEU A 91 16.52 43.02 53.56
N ALA A 92 15.63 43.84 54.14
CA ALA A 92 15.06 45.01 53.46
C ALA A 92 16.15 46.01 53.02
N GLU A 93 17.14 46.29 53.87
CA GLU A 93 18.28 47.12 53.51
C GLU A 93 19.14 46.50 52.41
N TYR A 94 19.39 45.19 52.48
CA TYR A 94 20.15 44.45 51.48
C TYR A 94 19.49 44.52 50.09
N TYR A 95 18.19 44.28 50.02
CA TYR A 95 17.44 44.34 48.76
C TYR A 95 17.33 45.76 48.20
N LYS A 96 17.17 46.78 49.06
CA LYS A 96 17.22 48.20 48.66
C LYS A 96 18.58 48.57 48.07
N LYS A 97 19.70 48.19 48.71
CA LYS A 97 21.06 48.51 48.23
C LYS A 97 21.37 47.92 46.85
N ARG A 98 20.78 46.76 46.51
CA ARG A 98 20.98 46.09 45.21
C ARG A 98 19.86 46.34 44.19
N LYS A 99 18.90 47.25 44.47
CA LYS A 99 17.75 47.57 43.60
C LYS A 99 16.86 46.36 43.23
N LEU A 100 16.73 45.36 44.11
CA LEU A 100 15.80 44.22 43.92
C LEU A 100 14.43 44.50 44.54
N GLU A 101 13.78 45.60 44.14
CA GLU A 101 12.46 45.99 44.68
C GLU A 101 11.33 45.00 44.32
N HIS A 102 11.54 44.15 43.31
CA HIS A 102 10.61 43.10 42.92
C HIS A 102 10.46 41.98 43.95
N VAL A 103 11.45 41.77 44.83
CA VAL A 103 11.42 40.73 45.89
C VAL A 103 10.54 41.15 47.08
N LEU A 104 10.31 42.46 47.25
CA LEU A 104 9.48 43.02 48.31
C LEU A 104 7.98 43.08 47.93
N LYS A 105 7.65 42.84 46.66
CA LYS A 105 6.25 42.72 46.24
C LYS A 105 5.72 41.38 46.75
N PRO A 106 4.51 41.33 47.35
CA PRO A 106 3.86 40.07 47.68
C PRO A 106 3.89 39.17 46.45
N LEU A 107 4.51 38.00 46.58
CA LEU A 107 4.63 37.07 45.47
C LEU A 107 3.21 36.69 45.04
N GLU A 108 2.86 36.97 43.79
CA GLU A 108 1.52 36.69 43.27
C GLU A 108 1.29 35.16 43.34
N GLY A 109 0.32 34.72 44.14
CA GLY A 109 0.13 33.30 44.47
C GLY A 109 0.97 32.76 45.63
N ALA A 110 1.44 33.62 46.55
CA ALA A 110 2.17 33.19 47.76
C ALA A 110 1.41 32.14 48.58
N SER A 111 0.08 32.30 48.74
CA SER A 111 -0.78 31.32 49.40
C SER A 111 -0.76 29.97 48.67
N ASP A 112 -0.88 29.97 47.34
CA ASP A 112 -0.85 28.72 46.54
C ASP A 112 0.51 28.02 46.61
N LEU A 113 1.61 28.77 46.76
CA LEU A 113 2.95 28.22 46.94
C LEU A 113 3.14 27.65 48.35
N GLU A 114 2.57 28.31 49.35
CA GLU A 114 2.53 27.85 50.73
C GLU A 114 1.70 26.57 50.86
N ASP A 115 0.53 26.51 50.24
CA ASP A 115 -0.32 25.31 50.19
C ASP A 115 0.39 24.14 49.48
N LYS A 116 1.08 24.40 48.37
CA LYS A 116 1.91 23.39 47.68
C LYS A 116 3.08 22.94 48.53
N TYR A 117 3.68 23.84 49.31
CA TYR A 117 4.76 23.49 50.22
C TYR A 117 4.24 22.63 51.38
N GLN A 118 3.10 22.98 51.96
CA GLN A 118 2.43 22.19 52.99
C GLN A 118 2.03 20.80 52.47
N GLN A 119 1.46 20.70 51.27
CA GLN A 119 1.16 19.42 50.63
C GLN A 119 2.41 18.55 50.43
N LYS A 120 3.53 19.15 50.03
CA LYS A 120 4.82 18.43 49.93
C LYS A 120 5.35 18.00 51.30
N LEU A 121 5.15 18.81 52.33
CA LEU A 121 5.55 18.50 53.70
C LEU A 121 4.77 17.30 54.22
N LEU A 122 3.45 17.28 54.02
CA LEU A 122 2.57 16.17 54.38
C LEU A 122 2.95 14.90 53.60
N ALA A 123 3.16 15.00 52.29
CA ALA A 123 3.61 13.87 51.49
C ALA A 123 4.97 13.32 51.95
N TYR A 124 5.87 14.19 52.41
CA TYR A 124 7.15 13.78 52.97
C TYR A 124 6.99 13.11 54.34
N GLU A 125 6.10 13.62 55.20
CA GLU A 125 5.76 13.02 56.48
C GLU A 125 5.15 11.62 56.29
N GLU A 126 4.20 11.46 55.38
CA GLU A 126 3.66 10.17 54.99
C GLU A 126 4.75 9.20 54.50
N LEU A 127 5.69 9.69 53.68
CA LEU A 127 6.82 8.88 53.20
C LEU A 127 7.73 8.45 54.35
N LYS A 128 8.00 9.35 55.30
CA LYS A 128 8.83 9.09 56.48
C LYS A 128 8.16 8.09 57.41
N GLU A 129 6.86 8.21 57.65
CA GLU A 129 6.12 7.23 58.44
C GLU A 129 6.10 5.85 57.77
N MET A 130 5.94 5.80 56.44
CA MET A 130 6.03 4.55 55.68
C MET A 130 7.41 3.91 55.83
N GLU A 131 8.48 4.68 55.67
CA GLU A 131 9.86 4.21 55.87
C GLU A 131 10.08 3.70 57.31
N GLU A 132 9.63 4.45 58.33
CA GLU A 132 9.74 4.05 59.73
C GLU A 132 9.01 2.73 59.98
N ARG A 133 7.79 2.57 59.46
CA ARG A 133 7.02 1.32 59.55
C ARG A 133 7.77 0.17 58.87
N GLU A 134 8.24 0.35 57.64
CA GLU A 134 9.01 -0.67 56.91
C GLU A 134 10.30 -1.08 57.65
N VAL A 135 11.04 -0.11 58.20
CA VAL A 135 12.25 -0.38 58.98
C VAL A 135 11.92 -1.15 60.26
N THR A 136 10.85 -0.80 60.97
CA THR A 136 10.41 -1.54 62.16
C THR A 136 9.97 -2.96 61.82
N ASP A 137 9.28 -3.16 60.71
CA ASP A 137 8.87 -4.47 60.21
C ASP A 137 10.07 -5.33 59.80
N ILE A 138 11.04 -4.77 59.09
CA ILE A 138 12.27 -5.48 58.73
C ILE A 138 13.04 -5.85 60.00
N ARG A 139 13.18 -4.92 60.95
CA ARG A 139 13.88 -5.16 62.22
C ARG A 139 13.23 -6.29 63.02
N SER A 140 11.90 -6.29 63.14
CA SER A 140 11.18 -7.36 63.86
C SER A 140 11.35 -8.72 63.20
N LYS A 141 11.30 -8.78 61.85
CA LYS A 141 11.55 -10.03 61.09
C LYS A 141 12.98 -10.53 61.26
N VAL A 142 13.98 -9.64 61.22
CA VAL A 142 15.38 -10.00 61.45
C VAL A 142 15.56 -10.55 62.86
N GLN A 143 15.03 -9.87 63.88
CA GLN A 143 15.09 -10.34 65.27
C GLN A 143 14.43 -11.73 65.43
N ALA A 144 13.28 -11.96 64.81
CA ALA A 144 12.61 -13.26 64.85
C ALA A 144 13.48 -14.37 64.25
N VAL A 145 14.18 -14.10 63.14
CA VAL A 145 15.10 -15.06 62.51
C VAL A 145 16.35 -15.28 63.36
N GLU A 146 16.89 -14.24 63.98
CA GLU A 146 18.05 -14.33 64.88
C GLU A 146 17.76 -15.20 66.11
N VAL A 147 16.60 -15.02 66.74
CA VAL A 147 16.16 -15.85 67.87
C VAL A 147 15.99 -17.30 67.43
N GLN A 148 15.28 -17.55 66.32
CA GLN A 148 15.13 -18.92 65.79
C GLN A 148 16.46 -19.57 65.42
N TYR A 149 17.43 -18.80 64.93
CA TYR A 149 18.77 -19.27 64.64
C TYR A 149 19.52 -19.65 65.92
N ALA A 150 19.48 -18.79 66.94
CA ALA A 150 20.12 -19.04 68.22
C ALA A 150 19.56 -20.30 68.90
N ASP A 151 18.24 -20.45 68.95
CA ASP A 151 17.59 -21.64 69.53
C ASP A 151 18.02 -22.93 68.81
N ARG A 152 18.00 -22.91 67.47
CA ARG A 152 18.41 -24.07 66.66
C ARG A 152 19.89 -24.39 66.79
N LEU A 153 20.74 -23.38 66.95
CA LEU A 153 22.18 -23.56 67.18
C LEU A 153 22.41 -24.24 68.53
N GLU A 154 21.76 -23.73 69.59
CA GLU A 154 21.87 -24.29 70.94
C GLU A 154 21.39 -25.75 70.98
N ASP A 155 20.25 -26.05 70.35
CA ASP A 155 19.74 -27.42 70.24
C ASP A 155 20.68 -28.35 69.45
N ALA A 156 21.32 -27.84 68.41
CA ALA A 156 22.28 -28.61 67.60
C ALA A 156 23.57 -28.89 68.38
N GLU A 157 24.09 -27.89 69.11
CA GLU A 157 25.27 -28.03 69.96
C GLU A 157 25.04 -29.03 71.09
N LYS A 158 23.90 -28.95 71.78
CA LYS A 158 23.51 -29.91 72.83
C LYS A 158 23.48 -31.35 72.29
N LYS A 159 22.80 -31.59 71.17
CA LYS A 159 22.74 -32.93 70.53
C LYS A 159 24.12 -33.42 70.09
N PHE A 160 24.99 -32.53 69.63
CA PHE A 160 26.34 -32.88 69.22
C PHE A 160 27.22 -33.25 70.42
N ASP A 161 27.11 -32.53 71.52
CA ASP A 161 27.82 -32.83 72.76
C ASP A 161 27.32 -34.14 73.40
N GLU A 162 26.01 -34.39 73.38
CA GLU A 162 25.42 -35.68 73.79
C GLU A 162 25.99 -36.84 72.98
N LEU A 163 26.09 -36.69 71.65
CA LEU A 163 26.66 -37.69 70.77
C LEU A 163 28.16 -37.91 71.07
N GLN A 164 28.94 -36.86 71.26
CA GLN A 164 30.36 -37.00 71.64
C GLN A 164 30.53 -37.70 72.99
N ASN A 165 29.69 -37.39 73.97
CA ASN A 165 29.72 -38.05 75.27
C ASN A 165 29.36 -39.54 75.14
N HIS A 166 28.38 -39.88 74.30
CA HIS A 166 28.04 -41.26 74.03
C HIS A 166 29.16 -42.02 73.30
N GLU A 167 29.78 -41.41 72.28
CA GLU A 167 30.94 -41.97 71.57
C GLU A 167 32.13 -42.15 72.51
N LYS A 168 32.36 -41.21 73.44
CA LYS A 168 33.43 -41.31 74.45
C LYS A 168 33.18 -42.47 75.41
N ASN A 169 31.97 -42.59 75.96
CA ASN A 169 31.60 -43.66 76.89
C ASN A 169 31.65 -45.04 76.23
N THR A 170 31.25 -45.14 74.97
CA THR A 170 31.37 -46.37 74.18
C THR A 170 32.83 -46.66 73.82
N GLY A 171 33.59 -45.59 73.54
CA GLY A 171 35.03 -45.55 73.28
C GLY A 171 35.88 -46.15 74.40
N THR A 172 35.57 -45.79 75.65
CA THR A 172 36.27 -46.25 76.85
C THR A 172 36.03 -47.74 77.07
N GLY A 173 37.10 -48.55 77.01
CA GLY A 173 37.02 -50.01 77.17
C GLY A 173 36.98 -50.82 75.88
N LEU A 174 36.95 -50.17 74.70
CA LEU A 174 37.12 -50.86 73.41
C LEU A 174 38.53 -51.46 73.28
N ILE A 175 38.64 -52.56 72.54
CA ILE A 175 39.88 -53.32 72.33
C ILE A 175 40.23 -53.31 70.84
N TYR A 176 41.52 -53.16 70.52
CA TYR A 176 41.99 -53.27 69.14
C TYR A 176 41.82 -54.70 68.62
N SER A 177 40.95 -54.90 67.62
CA SER A 177 40.64 -56.21 67.00
C SER A 177 41.89 -57.01 66.59
N LYS A 178 42.95 -56.36 66.11
CA LYS A 178 44.20 -57.04 65.67
C LYS A 178 45.23 -57.29 66.78
N LYS A 179 45.15 -56.58 67.90
CA LYS A 179 46.21 -56.58 68.94
C LYS A 179 45.71 -57.01 70.32
N GLY A 180 44.40 -57.13 70.53
CA GLY A 180 43.78 -57.51 71.81
C GLY A 180 44.02 -56.54 72.97
N LYS A 181 44.67 -55.39 72.73
CA LYS A 181 44.96 -54.37 73.74
C LYS A 181 43.84 -53.34 73.83
N PRO A 182 43.48 -52.87 75.03
CA PRO A 182 42.50 -51.79 75.18
C PRO A 182 42.98 -50.52 74.48
N ILE A 183 42.05 -49.81 73.85
CA ILE A 183 42.29 -48.49 73.29
C ILE A 183 42.48 -47.54 74.47
N ALA A 184 43.59 -46.80 74.47
CA ALA A 184 43.84 -45.82 75.51
C ALA A 184 42.86 -44.64 75.38
N ASP A 185 42.34 -44.15 76.49
CA ASP A 185 41.40 -43.02 76.53
C ASP A 185 41.94 -41.78 75.82
N LYS A 186 43.26 -41.56 75.90
CA LYS A 186 43.96 -40.48 75.16
C LYS A 186 43.78 -40.62 73.64
N THR A 187 43.74 -41.85 73.12
CA THR A 187 43.54 -42.13 71.71
C THR A 187 42.08 -41.92 71.29
N VAL A 188 41.12 -42.30 72.13
CA VAL A 188 39.69 -42.01 71.92
C VAL A 188 39.44 -40.50 71.86
N GLN A 189 39.98 -39.75 72.84
CA GLN A 189 39.88 -38.28 72.87
C GLN A 189 40.49 -37.63 71.62
N ARG A 190 41.62 -38.14 71.13
CA ARG A 190 42.24 -37.66 69.88
C ARG A 190 41.32 -37.86 68.67
N PHE A 191 40.64 -39.01 68.57
CA PHE A 191 39.69 -39.25 67.48
C PHE A 191 38.47 -38.32 67.55
N LEU A 192 37.89 -38.12 68.73
CA LEU A 192 36.78 -37.19 68.94
C LEU A 192 37.17 -35.74 68.58
N THR A 193 38.37 -35.31 68.98
CA THR A 193 38.87 -33.97 68.64
C THR A 193 39.07 -33.81 67.13
N LEU A 194 39.57 -34.86 66.46
CA LEU A 194 39.73 -34.86 65.01
C LEU A 194 38.38 -34.84 64.29
N GLN A 195 37.41 -35.61 64.76
CA GLN A 195 36.03 -35.64 64.25
C GLN A 195 35.38 -34.26 64.38
N ARG A 196 35.45 -33.63 65.56
CA ARG A 196 34.97 -32.25 65.77
C ARG A 196 35.59 -31.27 64.78
N ARG A 197 36.92 -31.27 64.65
CA ARG A 197 37.63 -30.41 63.69
C ARG A 197 37.21 -30.66 62.24
N LYS A 198 36.93 -31.92 61.88
CA LYS A 198 36.45 -32.28 60.53
C LYS A 198 35.00 -31.85 60.28
N CYS A 199 34.13 -31.96 61.28
CA CYS A 199 32.77 -31.44 61.23
C CYS A 199 32.76 -29.92 61.05
N GLU A 200 33.59 -29.18 61.81
CA GLU A 200 33.76 -27.73 61.67
C GLU A 200 34.29 -27.34 60.27
N GLN A 201 35.24 -28.10 59.72
CA GLN A 201 35.70 -27.90 58.34
C GLN A 201 34.58 -28.14 57.32
N SER A 202 33.77 -29.18 57.52
CA SER A 202 32.66 -29.52 56.63
C SER A 202 31.55 -28.46 56.67
N SER A 203 31.19 -27.98 57.86
CA SER A 203 30.19 -26.90 58.00
C SER A 203 30.68 -25.60 57.39
N ALA A 204 31.96 -25.23 57.58
CA ALA A 204 32.55 -24.06 56.93
C ALA A 204 32.54 -24.16 55.40
N LEU A 205 32.84 -25.33 54.84
CA LEU A 205 32.75 -25.58 53.39
C LEU A 205 31.31 -25.52 52.88
N CYS A 206 30.36 -26.09 53.63
CA CYS A 206 28.94 -26.03 53.29
C CYS A 206 28.44 -24.57 53.23
N LEU A 207 28.78 -23.76 54.24
CA LEU A 207 28.46 -22.33 54.26
C LEU A 207 29.10 -21.59 53.07
N ARG A 208 30.35 -21.89 52.75
CA ARG A 208 31.02 -21.30 51.57
C ARG A 208 30.31 -21.69 50.27
N TYR A 209 29.92 -22.94 50.12
CA TYR A 209 29.17 -23.42 48.96
C TYR A 209 27.82 -22.71 48.83
N ILE A 210 27.06 -22.58 49.93
CA ILE A 210 25.77 -21.88 49.94
C ILE A 210 25.96 -20.41 49.53
N ARG A 211 26.96 -19.71 50.08
CA ARG A 211 27.26 -18.31 49.71
C ARG A 211 27.58 -18.17 48.23
N VAL A 212 28.45 -19.02 47.69
CA VAL A 212 28.81 -18.99 46.27
C VAL A 212 27.60 -19.31 45.39
N ARG A 213 26.80 -20.32 45.75
CA ARG A 213 25.57 -20.65 45.04
C ARG A 213 24.61 -19.46 44.99
N ASN A 214 24.38 -18.79 46.11
CA ASN A 214 23.50 -17.63 46.18
C ASN A 214 24.05 -16.47 45.33
N ALA A 215 25.36 -16.20 45.40
CA ALA A 215 26.00 -15.17 44.58
C ALA A 215 25.86 -15.46 43.08
N VAL A 216 25.99 -16.74 42.66
CA VAL A 216 25.75 -17.14 41.27
C VAL A 216 24.30 -16.89 40.88
N THR A 217 23.32 -17.26 41.72
CA THR A 217 21.91 -17.01 41.41
C THR A 217 21.56 -15.52 41.34
N GLU A 218 22.20 -14.68 42.16
CA GLU A 218 22.03 -13.23 42.10
C GLU A 218 22.64 -12.66 40.81
N LEU A 219 23.86 -13.08 40.46
CA LEU A 219 24.50 -12.68 39.21
C LEU A 219 23.70 -13.13 37.99
N ASP A 220 23.19 -14.36 37.98
CA ASP A 220 22.32 -14.87 36.91
C ASP A 220 21.04 -14.02 36.78
N ALA A 221 20.44 -13.61 37.89
CA ALA A 221 19.27 -12.74 37.88
C ALA A 221 19.60 -11.34 37.32
N VAL A 222 20.80 -10.81 37.61
CA VAL A 222 21.28 -9.55 37.04
C VAL A 222 21.53 -9.69 35.53
N VAL A 223 22.20 -10.77 35.10
CA VAL A 223 22.46 -11.04 33.68
C VAL A 223 21.15 -11.14 32.90
N ARG A 224 20.17 -11.90 33.40
CA ARG A 224 18.84 -11.99 32.77
C ARG A 224 18.12 -10.64 32.66
N LYS A 225 18.28 -9.76 33.66
CA LYS A 225 17.74 -8.39 33.59
C LYS A 225 18.46 -7.54 32.55
N LEU A 226 19.78 -7.70 32.39
CA LEU A 226 20.56 -7.00 31.36
C LEU A 226 20.25 -7.50 29.94
N GLU A 227 19.92 -8.78 29.79
CA GLU A 227 19.44 -9.36 28.52
C GLU A 227 18.06 -8.81 28.10
N MET A 228 17.32 -8.17 29.02
CA MET A 228 16.03 -7.56 28.77
C MET A 228 16.17 -6.03 28.71
N LEU A 229 16.00 -5.43 27.53
CA LEU A 229 15.95 -3.97 27.38
C LEU A 229 14.65 -3.37 27.96
N ALA A 230 13.56 -4.14 27.90
CA ALA A 230 12.25 -3.79 28.45
C ALA A 230 11.46 -5.07 28.79
N PRO A 231 10.33 -4.99 29.52
CA PRO A 231 9.49 -6.16 29.77
C PRO A 231 9.06 -6.83 28.46
N GLY A 232 9.52 -8.07 28.23
CA GLY A 232 9.26 -8.82 27.00
C GLY A 232 10.15 -8.46 25.80
N LEU A 233 11.13 -7.57 25.96
CA LEU A 233 12.04 -7.16 24.89
C LEU A 233 13.48 -7.57 25.21
N TYR A 234 13.93 -8.64 24.58
CA TYR A 234 15.28 -9.18 24.73
C TYR A 234 16.26 -8.59 23.70
N VAL A 235 17.55 -8.52 24.05
CA VAL A 235 18.64 -8.11 23.14
C VAL A 235 18.58 -8.91 21.83
N ALA A 236 18.34 -10.23 21.90
CA ALA A 236 18.24 -11.10 20.74
C ALA A 236 17.14 -10.69 19.74
N HIS A 237 16.02 -10.12 20.22
CA HIS A 237 14.97 -9.62 19.33
C HIS A 237 15.41 -8.37 18.56
N TYR A 238 16.22 -7.51 19.19
CA TYR A 238 16.79 -6.35 18.51
C TYR A 238 17.80 -6.77 17.44
N GLU A 239 18.66 -7.74 17.75
CA GLU A 239 19.60 -8.31 16.78
C GLU A 239 18.86 -8.95 15.59
N GLN A 240 17.79 -9.72 15.85
CA GLN A 240 16.95 -10.30 14.80
C GLN A 240 16.32 -9.21 13.93
N LEU A 241 15.77 -8.15 14.53
CA LEU A 241 15.20 -7.03 13.79
C LEU A 241 16.24 -6.35 12.90
N HIS A 242 17.49 -6.25 13.37
CA HIS A 242 18.57 -5.67 12.60
C HIS A 242 18.94 -6.53 11.39
N ILE A 243 19.01 -7.86 11.57
CA ILE A 243 19.22 -8.82 10.48
C ILE A 243 18.08 -8.74 9.46
N ASP A 244 16.83 -8.71 9.92
CA ASP A 244 15.67 -8.64 9.05
C ASP A 244 15.65 -7.34 8.24
N ASN A 245 15.96 -6.20 8.89
CA ASN A 245 16.07 -4.91 8.21
C ASN A 245 17.14 -4.95 7.11
N GLN A 246 18.33 -5.48 7.41
CA GLN A 246 19.39 -5.65 6.41
C GLN A 246 18.93 -6.53 5.24
N ASN A 247 18.24 -7.64 5.52
CA ASN A 247 17.68 -8.53 4.50
C ASN A 247 16.63 -7.83 3.63
N TYR A 248 15.77 -6.99 4.22
CA TYR A 248 14.78 -6.21 3.47
C TYR A 248 15.45 -5.15 2.59
N MET A 249 16.51 -4.49 3.07
CA MET A 249 17.28 -3.54 2.27
C MET A 249 17.90 -4.23 1.04
N THR A 250 18.57 -5.37 1.22
CA THR A 250 19.11 -6.13 0.08
C THR A 250 18.01 -6.55 -0.90
N LYS A 251 16.83 -6.97 -0.42
CA LYS A 251 15.70 -7.30 -1.30
C LYS A 251 15.19 -6.08 -2.07
N ILE A 252 15.19 -4.89 -1.46
CA ILE A 252 14.80 -3.65 -2.13
C ILE A 252 15.80 -3.34 -3.24
N GLU A 253 17.10 -3.41 -2.95
CA GLU A 253 18.17 -3.20 -3.95
C GLU A 253 18.03 -4.15 -5.15
N GLU A 254 17.79 -5.45 -4.91
CA GLU A 254 17.55 -6.41 -5.99
C GLU A 254 16.34 -6.04 -6.87
N ARG A 255 15.23 -5.59 -6.25
CA ARG A 255 14.04 -5.17 -7.01
C ARG A 255 14.28 -3.87 -7.77
N GLU A 256 15.08 -2.96 -7.22
CA GLU A 256 15.49 -1.74 -7.90
C GLU A 256 16.33 -2.05 -9.14
N ASP A 257 17.28 -2.97 -9.04
CA ASP A 257 18.07 -3.46 -10.18
C ASP A 257 17.19 -4.11 -11.26
N GLU A 258 16.22 -4.95 -10.86
CA GLU A 258 15.24 -5.53 -11.77
C GLU A 258 14.38 -4.47 -12.47
N LEU A 259 13.95 -3.43 -11.75
CA LEU A 259 13.21 -2.30 -12.30
C LEU A 259 14.04 -1.51 -13.31
N ILE A 260 15.32 -1.24 -13.01
CA ILE A 260 16.24 -0.57 -13.93
C ILE A 260 16.38 -1.39 -15.21
N LYS A 261 16.60 -2.71 -15.08
CA LYS A 261 16.69 -3.63 -16.22
C LYS A 261 15.42 -3.63 -17.07
N ASN A 262 14.24 -3.65 -16.44
CA ASN A 262 12.96 -3.60 -17.14
C ASN A 262 12.72 -2.26 -17.84
N ARG A 263 13.11 -1.13 -17.22
CA ARG A 263 13.08 0.18 -17.87
C ARG A 263 13.98 0.20 -19.12
N GLY A 264 15.18 -0.37 -19.03
CA GLY A 264 16.09 -0.53 -20.18
C GLY A 264 15.45 -1.31 -21.33
N LYS A 265 14.82 -2.45 -21.04
CA LYS A 265 14.08 -3.23 -22.05
C LYS A 265 12.92 -2.44 -22.66
N CYS A 266 12.18 -1.68 -21.85
CA CYS A 266 11.08 -0.86 -22.36
C CYS A 266 11.59 0.24 -23.31
N THR A 267 12.73 0.86 -23.01
CA THR A 267 13.35 1.85 -23.90
C THR A 267 13.83 1.22 -25.20
N GLU A 268 14.43 0.03 -25.14
CA GLU A 268 14.86 -0.73 -26.33
C GLU A 268 13.64 -1.10 -27.21
N HIS A 269 12.58 -1.65 -26.62
CA HIS A 269 11.35 -1.96 -27.37
C HIS A 269 10.70 -0.71 -27.99
N ASN A 270 10.74 0.44 -27.31
CA ASN A 270 10.24 1.70 -27.88
C ASN A 270 11.05 2.13 -29.10
N GLN A 271 12.37 1.95 -29.09
CA GLN A 271 13.22 2.21 -30.25
C GLN A 271 12.89 1.25 -31.41
N ILE A 272 12.72 -0.03 -31.12
CA ILE A 272 12.31 -1.03 -32.12
C ILE A 272 10.96 -0.66 -32.74
N LEU A 273 9.98 -0.27 -31.92
CA LEU A 273 8.67 0.18 -32.40
C LEU A 273 8.77 1.44 -33.26
N ALA A 274 9.66 2.38 -32.93
CA ALA A 274 9.91 3.56 -33.75
C ALA A 274 10.45 3.15 -35.14
N HIS A 275 11.46 2.27 -35.19
CA HIS A 275 11.99 1.76 -36.47
C HIS A 275 10.95 0.99 -37.29
N ILE A 276 10.07 0.23 -36.65
CA ILE A 276 8.97 -0.46 -37.35
C ILE A 276 8.02 0.57 -37.98
N ARG A 277 7.65 1.63 -37.25
CA ARG A 277 6.81 2.71 -37.79
C ARG A 277 7.47 3.43 -38.96
N GLU A 278 8.75 3.73 -38.87
CA GLU A 278 9.51 4.34 -39.97
C GLU A 278 9.52 3.45 -41.21
N LYS A 279 9.79 2.15 -41.05
CA LYS A 279 9.77 1.18 -42.15
C LYS A 279 8.37 1.05 -42.76
N MET A 280 7.33 1.01 -41.94
CA MET A 280 5.94 0.95 -42.38
C MET A 280 5.58 2.19 -43.21
N HIS A 281 5.91 3.40 -42.72
CA HIS A 281 5.69 4.64 -43.47
C HIS A 281 6.42 4.63 -44.81
N HIS A 282 7.67 4.17 -44.84
CA HIS A 282 8.41 4.05 -46.09
C HIS A 282 7.77 3.04 -47.06
N THR A 283 7.26 1.91 -46.57
CA THR A 283 6.56 0.94 -47.42
C THR A 283 5.24 1.49 -47.94
N ASP A 284 4.50 2.27 -47.13
CA ASP A 284 3.26 2.93 -47.54
C ASP A 284 3.54 3.94 -48.66
N GLU A 285 4.60 4.76 -48.52
CA GLU A 285 5.04 5.66 -49.60
C GLU A 285 5.36 4.91 -50.90
N VAL A 286 6.08 3.77 -50.80
CA VAL A 286 6.40 2.95 -51.98
C VAL A 286 5.13 2.39 -52.62
N ILE A 287 4.15 1.94 -51.83
CA ILE A 287 2.86 1.49 -52.33
C ILE A 287 2.18 2.62 -53.12
N ASP A 288 2.07 3.82 -52.54
CA ASP A 288 1.45 4.98 -53.20
C ASP A 288 2.11 5.30 -54.54
N PHE A 289 3.46 5.28 -54.61
CA PHE A 289 4.19 5.46 -55.86
C PHE A 289 3.87 4.36 -56.88
N THR A 290 3.88 3.09 -56.45
CA THR A 290 3.59 1.98 -57.37
C THR A 290 2.14 1.96 -57.86
N GLU A 291 1.19 2.44 -57.04
CA GLU A 291 -0.21 2.61 -57.46
C GLU A 291 -0.34 3.72 -58.51
N CYS A 292 0.41 4.81 -58.37
CA CYS A 292 0.48 5.85 -59.40
C CYS A 292 1.05 5.30 -60.72
N ASP A 293 2.17 4.59 -60.66
CA ASP A 293 2.80 3.97 -61.84
C ASP A 293 1.86 2.97 -62.53
N LEU A 294 1.12 2.18 -61.75
CA LEU A 294 0.11 1.26 -62.27
C LEU A 294 -1.02 2.03 -62.97
N GLY A 295 -1.53 3.10 -62.36
CA GLY A 295 -2.56 3.95 -62.94
C GLY A 295 -2.13 4.57 -64.28
N ASP A 296 -0.90 5.05 -64.37
CA ASP A 296 -0.35 5.59 -65.62
C ASP A 296 -0.26 4.51 -66.71
N ALA A 297 0.22 3.31 -66.36
CA ALA A 297 0.25 2.17 -67.29
C ALA A 297 -1.15 1.72 -67.74
N GLU A 298 -2.15 1.75 -66.84
CA GLU A 298 -3.54 1.47 -67.17
C GLU A 298 -4.13 2.50 -68.14
N ILE A 299 -3.83 3.79 -67.94
CA ILE A 299 -4.25 4.86 -68.86
C ILE A 299 -3.62 4.66 -70.24
N GLU A 300 -2.33 4.35 -70.31
CA GLU A 300 -1.64 4.05 -71.56
C GLU A 300 -2.25 2.83 -72.28
N TYR A 301 -2.54 1.76 -71.53
CA TYR A 301 -3.19 0.58 -72.05
C TYR A 301 -4.59 0.89 -72.62
N LEU A 302 -5.40 1.67 -71.90
CA LEU A 302 -6.73 2.09 -72.37
C LEU A 302 -6.64 2.93 -73.63
N ARG A 303 -5.70 3.89 -73.70
CA ARG A 303 -5.45 4.68 -74.92
C ARG A 303 -5.08 3.79 -76.10
N ALA A 304 -4.13 2.87 -75.92
CA ALA A 304 -3.73 1.94 -76.96
C ALA A 304 -4.90 1.04 -77.42
N ARG A 305 -5.77 0.62 -76.48
CA ARG A 305 -6.97 -0.16 -76.77
C ARG A 305 -8.01 0.65 -77.57
N GLU A 306 -8.23 1.90 -77.21
CA GLU A 306 -9.11 2.82 -77.93
C GLU A 306 -8.60 3.09 -79.35
N ASP A 307 -7.31 3.39 -79.51
CA ASP A 307 -6.65 3.59 -80.80
C ASP A 307 -6.79 2.35 -81.70
N LEU A 308 -6.56 1.15 -81.14
CA LEU A 308 -6.80 -0.10 -81.86
C LEU A 308 -8.26 -0.26 -82.28
N GLY A 309 -9.20 0.13 -81.41
CA GLY A 309 -10.63 0.17 -81.71
C GLY A 309 -10.96 1.10 -82.88
N GLN A 310 -10.39 2.31 -82.88
CA GLN A 310 -10.56 3.28 -83.97
C GLN A 310 -9.97 2.76 -85.29
N VAL A 311 -8.78 2.17 -85.26
CA VAL A 311 -8.13 1.59 -86.45
C VAL A 311 -8.96 0.42 -87.00
N LYS A 312 -9.45 -0.48 -86.14
CA LYS A 312 -10.36 -1.56 -86.56
C LYS A 312 -11.63 -1.02 -87.19
N SER A 313 -12.28 -0.02 -86.58
CA SER A 313 -13.48 0.60 -87.15
C SER A 313 -13.21 1.26 -88.52
N ARG A 314 -12.10 1.99 -88.67
CA ARG A 314 -11.69 2.57 -89.97
C ARG A 314 -11.45 1.49 -91.02
N ARG A 315 -10.74 0.42 -90.65
CA ARG A 315 -10.51 -0.74 -91.52
C ARG A 315 -11.84 -1.37 -91.96
N ASP A 316 -12.78 -1.55 -91.04
CA ASP A 316 -14.06 -2.19 -91.33
C ASP A 316 -14.95 -1.29 -92.20
N LYS A 317 -14.94 0.04 -91.98
CA LYS A 317 -15.55 1.02 -92.89
C LYS A 317 -14.96 0.94 -94.30
N LEU A 318 -13.63 0.89 -94.43
CA LEU A 318 -12.95 0.73 -95.72
C LEU A 318 -13.30 -0.59 -96.40
N ARG A 319 -13.47 -1.67 -95.63
CA ARG A 319 -13.95 -2.96 -96.17
C ARG A 319 -15.36 -2.83 -96.73
N TRP A 320 -16.28 -2.23 -95.98
CA TRP A 320 -17.66 -2.02 -96.45
C TRP A 320 -17.73 -1.09 -97.66
N THR A 321 -16.97 0.00 -97.70
CA THR A 321 -16.95 0.87 -98.88
C THR A 321 -16.34 0.16 -100.08
N LEU A 322 -15.28 -0.61 -99.91
CA LEU A 322 -14.67 -1.41 -100.98
C LEU A 322 -15.63 -2.49 -101.49
N GLU A 323 -16.38 -3.15 -100.61
CA GLU A 323 -17.44 -4.09 -101.00
C GLU A 323 -18.58 -3.39 -101.75
N ALA A 324 -19.03 -2.22 -101.27
CA ALA A 324 -20.07 -1.44 -101.95
C ALA A 324 -19.63 -0.94 -103.33
N GLU A 325 -18.41 -0.44 -103.47
CA GLU A 325 -17.84 -0.04 -104.77
C GLU A 325 -17.63 -1.25 -105.68
N ARG A 326 -17.23 -2.41 -105.15
CA ARG A 326 -17.18 -3.66 -105.91
C ARG A 326 -18.55 -4.08 -106.44
N LEU A 327 -19.61 -3.93 -105.63
CA LEU A 327 -20.98 -4.20 -106.05
C LEU A 327 -21.45 -3.21 -107.14
N LYS A 328 -21.19 -1.90 -106.97
CA LYS A 328 -21.53 -0.87 -107.96
C LYS A 328 -20.82 -1.06 -109.30
N ALA A 329 -19.52 -1.37 -109.26
CA ALA A 329 -18.73 -1.63 -110.45
C ALA A 329 -19.14 -2.95 -111.14
N GLY A 330 -19.87 -3.84 -110.45
CA GLY A 330 -20.44 -5.05 -111.02
C GLY A 330 -19.38 -5.91 -111.73
N LEU A 331 -19.66 -6.25 -112.99
CA LEU A 331 -18.77 -7.05 -113.83
C LEU A 331 -17.44 -6.36 -114.18
N LEU A 332 -17.32 -5.02 -114.07
CA LEU A 332 -16.05 -4.34 -114.37
C LEU A 332 -14.92 -4.78 -113.42
N THR A 333 -15.25 -5.24 -112.21
CA THR A 333 -14.25 -5.74 -111.26
C THR A 333 -13.76 -7.14 -111.58
N ARG A 334 -14.50 -7.91 -112.39
CA ARG A 334 -14.19 -9.29 -112.78
C ARG A 334 -14.05 -9.34 -114.29
N ARG A 335 -12.84 -9.02 -114.76
CA ARG A 335 -12.51 -8.91 -116.20
C ARG A 335 -12.87 -10.17 -116.99
N ASP A 336 -12.69 -11.35 -116.41
CA ASP A 336 -12.98 -12.63 -117.08
C ASP A 336 -14.49 -12.76 -117.36
N LEU A 337 -15.32 -12.52 -116.34
CA LEU A 337 -16.77 -12.59 -116.48
C LEU A 337 -17.31 -11.51 -117.44
N LEU A 338 -16.71 -10.32 -117.45
CA LEU A 338 -17.05 -9.26 -118.41
C LEU A 338 -16.76 -9.69 -119.86
N ARG A 339 -15.64 -10.37 -120.08
CA ARG A 339 -15.26 -10.89 -121.39
C ARG A 339 -16.18 -12.00 -121.86
N ASP A 340 -16.54 -12.93 -120.96
CA ASP A 340 -17.51 -13.99 -121.24
C ASP A 340 -18.89 -13.40 -121.59
N PHE A 341 -19.34 -12.36 -120.89
CA PHE A 341 -20.57 -11.65 -121.22
C PHE A 341 -20.50 -10.99 -122.60
N GLN A 342 -19.37 -10.37 -122.94
CA GLN A 342 -19.15 -9.79 -124.26
C GLN A 342 -19.20 -10.87 -125.35
N ASP A 343 -18.48 -11.97 -125.15
CA ASP A 343 -18.44 -13.10 -126.08
C ASP A 343 -19.86 -13.70 -126.26
N ALA A 344 -20.62 -13.85 -125.19
CA ALA A 344 -22.02 -14.30 -125.24
C ALA A 344 -22.93 -13.29 -125.98
N THR A 345 -22.75 -11.98 -125.78
CA THR A 345 -23.52 -10.97 -126.53
C THR A 345 -23.18 -10.98 -128.02
N ASP A 346 -21.90 -11.12 -128.37
CA ASP A 346 -21.44 -11.23 -129.75
C ASP A 346 -22.01 -12.51 -130.39
N GLU A 347 -22.09 -13.61 -129.63
CA GLU A 347 -22.74 -14.85 -130.07
C GLU A 347 -24.24 -14.66 -130.31
N VAL A 348 -24.95 -13.96 -129.43
CA VAL A 348 -26.37 -13.63 -129.61
C VAL A 348 -26.60 -12.75 -130.85
N VAL A 349 -25.73 -11.78 -131.11
CA VAL A 349 -25.80 -10.95 -132.33
C VAL A 349 -25.63 -11.82 -133.58
N LYS A 350 -24.61 -12.68 -133.60
CA LYS A 350 -24.40 -13.65 -134.69
C LYS A 350 -25.62 -14.56 -134.89
N LEU A 351 -26.27 -15.00 -133.82
CA LEU A 351 -27.50 -15.81 -133.90
C LEU A 351 -28.70 -15.01 -134.43
N ARG A 352 -28.83 -13.72 -134.08
CA ARG A 352 -29.88 -12.84 -134.62
C ARG A 352 -29.69 -12.60 -136.12
N GLU A 353 -28.47 -12.37 -136.57
CA GLU A 353 -28.17 -12.23 -138.01
C GLU A 353 -28.46 -13.53 -138.77
N LYS A 354 -28.09 -14.69 -138.21
CA LYS A 354 -28.47 -16.00 -138.77
C LYS A 354 -29.98 -16.18 -138.84
N LYS A 355 -30.73 -15.77 -137.81
CA LYS A 355 -32.19 -15.81 -137.81
C LYS A 355 -32.77 -14.93 -138.91
N ALA A 356 -32.30 -13.68 -139.04
CA ALA A 356 -32.75 -12.77 -140.09
C ALA A 356 -32.45 -13.31 -141.51
N ASN A 357 -31.28 -13.92 -141.70
CA ASN A 357 -30.91 -14.57 -142.96
C ASN A 357 -31.79 -15.79 -143.27
N LEU A 358 -32.11 -16.61 -142.27
CA LEU A 358 -33.04 -17.73 -142.43
C LEU A 358 -34.47 -17.26 -142.71
N GLU A 359 -34.93 -16.19 -142.05
CA GLU A 359 -36.22 -15.56 -142.36
C GLU A 359 -36.26 -15.01 -143.80
N ALA A 360 -35.16 -14.42 -144.29
CA ALA A 360 -35.04 -13.99 -145.68
C ALA A 360 -35.02 -15.17 -146.67
N GLN A 361 -34.38 -16.29 -146.32
CA GLN A 361 -34.41 -17.53 -147.12
C GLN A 361 -35.81 -18.17 -147.13
N ILE A 362 -36.52 -18.17 -146.00
CA ILE A 362 -37.92 -18.61 -145.91
C ILE A 362 -38.81 -17.66 -146.74
N ALA A 363 -38.56 -16.36 -146.70
CA ALA A 363 -39.28 -15.39 -147.53
C ALA A 363 -39.03 -15.62 -149.04
N ASN A 364 -37.81 -15.97 -149.45
CA ASN A 364 -37.48 -16.28 -150.84
C ASN A 364 -38.07 -17.62 -151.30
N THR A 365 -37.94 -18.68 -150.51
CA THR A 365 -38.53 -19.99 -150.83
C THR A 365 -40.06 -19.96 -150.82
N THR A 366 -40.69 -19.17 -149.93
CA THR A 366 -42.15 -18.93 -149.99
C THR A 366 -42.56 -18.09 -151.20
N ARG A 367 -41.68 -17.21 -151.72
CA ARG A 367 -41.90 -16.49 -152.99
C ARG A 367 -41.82 -17.45 -154.18
N GLU A 368 -40.83 -18.32 -154.21
CA GLU A 368 -40.66 -19.37 -155.23
C GLU A 368 -41.83 -20.38 -155.21
N LEU A 369 -42.31 -20.78 -154.03
CA LEU A 369 -43.52 -21.62 -153.88
C LEU A 369 -44.81 -20.91 -154.34
N ARG A 370 -44.93 -19.58 -154.16
CA ARG A 370 -46.06 -18.80 -154.69
C ARG A 370 -46.00 -18.67 -156.21
N GLU A 371 -44.82 -18.55 -156.79
CA GLU A 371 -44.62 -18.49 -158.25
C GLU A 371 -44.84 -19.86 -158.92
N ALA A 372 -44.45 -20.95 -158.26
CA ALA A 372 -44.78 -22.31 -158.69
C ALA A 372 -46.29 -22.61 -158.59
N ARG A 373 -46.98 -22.14 -157.53
CA ARG A 373 -48.45 -22.24 -157.41
C ARG A 373 -49.20 -21.41 -158.45
N ARG A 374 -48.69 -20.23 -158.85
CA ARG A 374 -49.29 -19.41 -159.93
C ARG A 374 -49.16 -20.03 -161.33
N ARG A 375 -48.15 -20.86 -161.59
CA ARG A 375 -48.00 -21.54 -162.90
C ARG A 375 -48.93 -22.74 -163.09
N MET A 376 -49.45 -23.32 -162.01
CA MET A 376 -50.37 -24.48 -162.09
C MET A 376 -51.85 -24.10 -162.09
N GLN A 377 -52.21 -22.81 -162.02
CA GLN A 377 -53.59 -22.36 -161.74
C GLN A 377 -54.19 -21.46 -162.83
N ILE A 378 -53.82 -21.70 -164.10
CA ILE A 378 -54.47 -21.15 -165.32
C ILE A 378 -54.96 -22.34 -166.18
N GLN A 379 -55.82 -23.18 -165.61
CA GLN A 379 -56.79 -24.03 -166.33
C GLN A 379 -57.95 -24.32 -165.36
N ARG A 380 -59.14 -23.83 -165.74
CA ARG A 380 -60.48 -23.96 -165.11
C ARG A 380 -60.79 -23.11 -163.86
N SER A 381 -61.86 -22.34 -164.06
CA SER A 381 -62.67 -21.47 -163.18
C SER A 381 -63.69 -22.29 -162.34
N PRO A 382 -64.68 -21.66 -161.66
CA PRO A 382 -64.69 -20.74 -160.49
C PRO A 382 -65.72 -21.29 -159.42
N PRO A 383 -66.46 -20.54 -158.56
CA PRO A 383 -66.28 -19.27 -157.82
C PRO A 383 -66.49 -19.40 -156.27
N ALA A 384 -66.39 -18.26 -155.55
CA ALA A 384 -67.10 -17.86 -154.31
C ALA A 384 -66.96 -18.70 -153.01
N GLN A 385 -66.28 -18.16 -151.99
CA GLN A 385 -66.81 -17.53 -150.75
C GLN A 385 -67.41 -18.50 -149.73
N GLU A 386 -66.74 -18.64 -148.57
CA GLU A 386 -67.28 -18.47 -147.20
C GLU A 386 -66.35 -19.08 -146.14
N ASN A 387 -66.22 -18.37 -145.00
CA ASN A 387 -66.16 -18.89 -143.62
C ASN A 387 -64.92 -19.75 -143.22
N SER A 388 -64.29 -19.65 -142.06
CA SER A 388 -64.66 -19.14 -140.73
C SER A 388 -63.52 -19.47 -139.74
N LYS A 389 -63.71 -19.04 -138.49
CA LYS A 389 -63.21 -19.63 -137.22
C LYS A 389 -61.82 -19.19 -136.75
N GLU A 390 -61.75 -18.42 -135.66
CA GLU A 390 -61.89 -18.88 -134.24
C GLU A 390 -60.68 -19.73 -133.83
N ILE A 391 -60.02 -19.66 -132.67
CA ILE A 391 -60.29 -19.16 -131.32
C ILE A 391 -58.97 -19.46 -130.54
N LEU A 392 -58.48 -18.64 -129.60
CA LEU A 392 -58.25 -18.91 -128.15
C LEU A 392 -57.12 -17.92 -127.73
N SER A 393 -57.29 -16.99 -126.78
CA SER A 393 -57.28 -17.18 -125.30
C SER A 393 -55.88 -17.61 -124.80
N ILE A 394 -55.25 -17.13 -123.73
CA ILE A 394 -55.73 -16.62 -122.43
C ILE A 394 -54.49 -16.33 -121.53
N VAL A 395 -54.66 -15.53 -120.45
CA VAL A 395 -53.85 -15.45 -119.19
C VAL A 395 -52.49 -14.72 -119.28
N ASP A 396 -52.26 -13.56 -118.64
CA ASP A 396 -52.31 -13.11 -117.21
C ASP A 396 -50.90 -13.05 -116.61
N PHE A 397 -50.66 -11.94 -115.87
CA PHE A 397 -49.50 -11.53 -115.05
C PHE A 397 -48.26 -10.92 -115.73
#